data_AF-A0A9P8E3P0-F1
#
_entry.id   AF-A0A9P8E3P0-F1
#
_cell.length_a   1.000
_cell.length_b   1.000
_cell.length_c   1.000
_cell.angle_alpha   90.00
_cell.angle_beta   90.00
_cell.angle_gamma   90.00
#
_symmetry.space_group_name_H-M   'P 1'
#
loop_
_entity.id
_entity.type
_entity.pdbx_description
1 polymer ?
#
loop_
_entity_poly.entity_id
_entity_poly.type
_entity_poly.pdbx_seq_one_letter_code
_entity_poly.pdbx_strand_id
1 'polypeptide(L)'
;MVLVPGLLPPSRENWVIINNLWQFFPVVTGIQWLVDYYPQGKTSVESRFNLPGKWAWAIMEAPGFITLLYNMNALPAELGLGPLPWANWTMAGLYTIHYVYRAILSPLWLNPSMSPIHPLVFVSALAFNLVNSLCLSGWLAGYGPTTVYDWAGRLYWIEAGLVIWGWALLGNIFHDDDLREIRRSALRRQREQAKKDNKPIEGVEKLYMMPKNGLFHYVLFPHYLCEWFEWAGFWMIGGLGCTPARAFLFNEISTMLPRALQGRRWYIQKFGKDRVGNRKAVIPGLI
;
A
#
# COMPACT_ATOMS: atom_id res chain seq x y z
N MET A 1 6.60 26.84 7.30
CA MET A 1 7.83 26.57 8.08
C MET A 1 8.55 25.42 7.43
N VAL A 2 9.75 25.65 6.92
CA VAL A 2 10.65 24.62 6.39
C VAL A 2 11.17 23.76 7.55
N LEU A 3 11.05 22.43 7.43
CA LEU A 3 11.55 21.48 8.44
C LEU A 3 12.98 21.05 8.14
N VAL A 4 13.27 20.76 6.87
CA VAL A 4 14.62 20.39 6.42
C VAL A 4 14.91 21.18 5.14
N PRO A 5 15.86 22.14 5.17
CA PRO A 5 16.17 22.97 4.02
C PRO A 5 16.41 22.16 2.75
N GLY A 6 15.64 22.47 1.71
CA GLY A 6 15.72 21.81 0.40
C GLY A 6 15.17 20.39 0.32
N LEU A 7 14.75 19.75 1.42
CA LEU A 7 14.24 18.38 1.42
C LEU A 7 12.77 18.29 1.91
N LEU A 8 12.40 19.07 2.92
CA LEU A 8 11.06 19.11 3.49
C LEU A 8 10.65 20.57 3.76
N PRO A 9 9.91 21.21 2.84
CA PRO A 9 9.52 20.70 1.52
C PRO A 9 10.72 20.62 0.55
N PRO A 10 10.68 19.74 -0.48
CA PRO A 10 11.81 19.56 -1.38
C PRO A 10 11.97 20.77 -2.30
N SER A 11 13.21 21.21 -2.54
CA SER A 11 13.52 22.19 -3.61
C SER A 11 13.23 21.58 -4.99
N ARG A 12 13.09 22.41 -6.02
CA ARG A 12 12.80 21.93 -7.39
C ARG A 12 13.90 20.99 -7.89
N GLU A 13 15.16 21.34 -7.65
CA GLU A 13 16.31 20.52 -8.04
C GLU A 13 16.28 19.15 -7.35
N ASN A 14 16.14 19.14 -6.01
CA ASN A 14 16.07 17.90 -5.25
C ASN A 14 14.87 17.05 -5.67
N TRP A 15 13.71 17.68 -5.86
CA TRP A 15 12.51 16.97 -6.31
C TRP A 15 12.70 16.32 -7.68
N VAL A 16 13.31 17.02 -8.66
CA VAL A 16 13.59 16.47 -9.99
C VAL A 16 14.50 15.25 -9.88
N ILE A 17 15.59 15.35 -9.10
CA ILE A 17 16.53 14.23 -8.90
C ILE A 17 15.81 13.03 -8.27
N ILE A 18 15.09 13.26 -7.16
CA ILE A 18 14.40 12.20 -6.42
C ILE A 18 13.33 11.54 -7.31
N ASN A 19 12.50 12.33 -8.00
CA ASN A 19 11.45 11.82 -8.90
C ASN A 19 12.02 11.08 -10.12
N ASN A 20 13.16 11.50 -10.66
CA ASN A 20 13.83 10.79 -11.75
C ASN A 20 14.36 9.43 -11.29
N LEU A 21 15.03 9.38 -10.13
CA LEU A 21 15.50 8.13 -9.56
C LEU A 21 14.35 7.19 -9.17
N TRP A 22 13.25 7.75 -8.64
CA TRP A 22 12.09 6.99 -8.18
C TRP A 22 11.41 6.16 -9.27
N GLN A 23 11.49 6.62 -10.52
CA GLN A 23 10.97 5.89 -11.69
C GLN A 23 11.74 4.58 -11.97
N PHE A 24 12.98 4.46 -11.50
CA PHE A 24 13.81 3.26 -11.67
C PHE A 24 13.76 2.31 -10.47
N PHE A 25 12.91 2.58 -9.47
CA PHE A 25 12.73 1.67 -8.34
C PHE A 25 12.39 0.21 -8.72
N PRO A 26 11.70 -0.11 -9.85
CA PRO A 26 11.48 -1.50 -10.24
C PRO A 26 12.78 -2.29 -10.49
N VAL A 27 13.90 -1.61 -10.77
CA VAL A 27 15.22 -2.25 -10.85
C VAL A 27 15.68 -2.75 -9.48
N VAL A 28 15.39 -2.00 -8.42
CA VAL A 28 15.69 -2.37 -7.02
C VAL A 28 14.87 -3.58 -6.61
N THR A 29 13.59 -3.63 -7.01
CA THR A 29 12.73 -4.79 -6.71
C THR A 29 13.15 -6.04 -7.50
N GLY A 30 13.95 -5.90 -8.57
CA GLY A 30 14.56 -7.02 -9.30
C GLY A 30 15.26 -8.05 -8.40
N ILE A 31 15.87 -7.62 -7.30
CA ILE A 31 16.47 -8.53 -6.30
C ILE A 31 15.39 -9.40 -5.63
N GLN A 32 14.21 -8.85 -5.35
CA GLN A 32 13.09 -9.60 -4.75
C GLN A 32 12.52 -10.67 -5.68
N TRP A 33 12.74 -10.56 -6.98
CA TRP A 33 12.39 -11.62 -7.94
C TRP A 33 13.34 -12.81 -7.85
N LEU A 34 14.57 -12.60 -7.36
CA LEU A 34 15.61 -13.62 -7.24
C LEU A 34 15.65 -14.28 -5.86
N VAL A 35 14.97 -13.70 -4.86
CA VAL A 35 15.08 -14.13 -3.46
C VAL A 35 13.69 -14.31 -2.83
N ASP A 36 13.48 -15.46 -2.18
CA ASP A 36 12.24 -15.74 -1.43
C ASP A 36 12.24 -15.14 0.00
N TYR A 37 13.27 -14.34 0.33
CA TYR A 37 13.47 -13.75 1.65
C TYR A 37 12.70 -12.44 1.80
N TYR A 38 11.49 -12.55 2.34
CA TYR A 38 10.66 -11.40 2.70
C TYR A 38 10.13 -11.59 4.14
N PRO A 39 10.91 -11.24 5.19
CA PRO A 39 10.63 -11.60 6.58
C PRO A 39 9.49 -10.78 7.22
N GLN A 40 8.28 -10.92 6.69
CA GLN A 40 7.05 -10.27 7.14
C GLN A 40 5.83 -11.14 6.81
N GLY A 41 4.83 -11.17 7.70
CA GLY A 41 3.56 -11.83 7.43
C GLY A 41 3.69 -13.36 7.45
N LYS A 42 3.32 -14.04 6.35
CA LYS A 42 3.40 -15.52 6.25
C LYS A 42 4.83 -16.05 6.25
N THR A 43 5.77 -15.23 5.79
CA THR A 43 7.20 -15.51 5.69
C THR A 43 8.01 -14.82 6.80
N SER A 44 7.33 -14.35 7.85
CA SER A 44 7.96 -13.78 9.04
C SER A 44 8.93 -14.78 9.66
N VAL A 45 10.16 -14.35 9.94
CA VAL A 45 11.20 -15.13 10.62
C VAL A 45 11.31 -14.72 12.08
N GLU A 46 11.83 -15.59 12.94
CA GLU A 46 12.17 -15.23 14.32
C GLU A 46 13.52 -14.51 14.36
N SER A 47 13.54 -13.32 14.94
CA SER A 47 14.73 -12.49 15.13
C SER A 47 14.60 -11.69 16.41
N ARG A 48 15.72 -11.51 17.12
CA ARG A 48 15.78 -10.71 18.36
C ARG A 48 15.45 -9.24 18.12
N PHE A 49 15.57 -8.77 16.87
CA PHE A 49 15.31 -7.39 16.48
C PHE A 49 13.91 -7.18 15.90
N ASN A 50 13.05 -8.21 15.88
CA ASN A 50 11.72 -8.08 15.33
C ASN A 50 10.90 -7.01 16.07
N LEU A 51 10.24 -6.17 15.29
CA LEU A 51 9.35 -5.14 15.79
C LEU A 51 7.91 -5.68 15.93
N PRO A 52 7.12 -5.20 16.91
CA PRO A 52 5.72 -5.56 17.06
C PRO A 52 4.92 -5.19 15.80
N GLY A 53 4.30 -6.19 15.15
CA GLY A 53 3.81 -6.03 13.78
C GLY A 53 2.81 -4.90 13.56
N LYS A 54 1.87 -4.67 14.49
CA LYS A 54 0.88 -3.59 14.37
C LYS A 54 1.52 -2.20 14.38
N TRP A 55 2.41 -1.96 15.35
CA TRP A 55 3.10 -0.68 15.51
C TRP A 55 4.12 -0.45 14.41
N ALA A 56 4.90 -1.48 14.07
CA ALA A 56 5.85 -1.41 12.96
C ALA A 56 5.14 -1.05 11.64
N TRP A 57 3.99 -1.68 11.36
CA TRP A 57 3.20 -1.34 10.17
C TRP A 57 2.67 0.10 10.21
N ALA A 58 2.09 0.53 11.34
CA ALA A 58 1.56 1.88 11.45
C ALA A 58 2.65 2.94 11.26
N ILE A 59 3.82 2.75 11.87
CA ILE A 59 4.93 3.72 11.83
C ILE A 59 5.64 3.73 10.48
N MET A 60 5.74 2.60 9.76
CA MET A 60 6.38 2.59 8.44
C MET A 60 5.49 3.16 7.33
N GLU A 61 4.17 3.18 7.52
CA GLU A 61 3.20 3.67 6.52
C GLU A 61 2.78 5.12 6.77
N ALA A 62 2.61 5.55 8.04
CA ALA A 62 2.08 6.87 8.38
C ALA A 62 2.91 8.06 7.86
N PRO A 63 4.25 8.02 7.84
CA PRO A 63 5.05 9.13 7.36
C PRO A 63 4.78 9.52 5.91
N GLY A 64 4.24 8.61 5.09
CA GLY A 64 3.82 8.94 3.72
C GLY A 64 2.76 10.05 3.70
N PHE A 65 1.58 9.83 4.27
CA PHE A 65 0.51 10.84 4.20
C PHE A 65 0.81 12.08 5.05
N ILE A 66 1.53 11.95 6.17
CA ILE A 66 1.96 13.08 7.00
C ILE A 66 2.88 14.02 6.20
N THR A 67 3.86 13.45 5.50
CA THR A 67 4.78 14.22 4.64
C THR A 67 4.02 14.90 3.51
N LEU A 68 3.05 14.20 2.91
CA LEU A 68 2.24 14.77 1.83
C LEU A 68 1.44 15.98 2.32
N LEU A 69 0.71 15.85 3.43
CA LEU A 69 -0.09 16.94 3.99
C LEU A 69 0.78 18.12 4.42
N TYR A 70 1.95 17.86 5.01
CA TYR A 70 2.91 18.90 5.34
C TYR A 70 3.35 19.68 4.08
N ASN A 71 3.78 18.98 3.04
CA ASN A 71 4.24 19.61 1.80
C ASN A 71 3.13 20.33 1.03
N MET A 72 1.89 19.82 1.05
CA MET A 72 0.72 20.50 0.47
C MET A 72 0.47 21.87 1.08
N ASN A 73 0.89 22.11 2.33
CA ASN A 73 0.77 23.41 2.99
C ASN A 73 2.05 24.24 2.88
N ALA A 74 3.22 23.61 3.04
CA ALA A 74 4.50 24.31 3.11
C ALA A 74 5.00 24.75 1.72
N LEU A 75 4.98 23.86 0.73
CA LEU A 75 5.61 24.11 -0.57
C LEU A 75 4.98 25.27 -1.37
N PRO A 76 3.65 25.43 -1.43
CA PRO A 76 3.05 26.55 -2.16
C PRO A 76 3.49 27.90 -1.59
N ALA A 77 3.57 28.01 -0.26
CA ALA A 77 4.00 29.24 0.41
C ALA A 77 5.48 29.56 0.11
N GLU A 78 6.36 28.55 0.14
CA GLU A 78 7.78 28.73 -0.20
C GLU A 78 7.99 29.15 -1.67
N LEU A 79 7.12 28.70 -2.57
CA LEU A 79 7.17 29.04 -3.99
C LEU A 79 6.42 30.35 -4.33
N GLY A 80 5.80 31.01 -3.35
CA GLY A 80 4.97 32.19 -3.59
C GLY A 80 3.73 31.91 -4.44
N LEU A 81 3.22 30.68 -4.42
CA LEU A 81 2.03 30.27 -5.16
C LEU A 81 0.75 30.70 -4.44
N GLY A 82 -0.28 31.03 -5.22
CA GLY A 82 -1.63 31.20 -4.72
C GLY A 82 -2.29 29.88 -4.29
N PRO A 83 -3.60 29.91 -3.96
CA PRO A 83 -4.34 28.71 -3.61
C PRO A 83 -4.28 27.65 -4.71
N LEU A 84 -3.91 26.42 -4.34
CA LEU A 84 -3.87 25.31 -5.29
C LEU A 84 -5.28 24.93 -5.79
N PRO A 85 -5.42 24.45 -7.03
CA PRO A 85 -6.69 23.99 -7.59
C PRO A 85 -7.31 22.84 -6.78
N TRP A 86 -8.64 22.71 -6.88
CA TRP A 86 -9.38 21.65 -6.18
C TRP A 86 -8.89 20.25 -6.55
N ALA A 87 -8.46 20.02 -7.80
CA ALA A 87 -7.96 18.72 -8.26
C ALA A 87 -6.72 18.26 -7.49
N ASN A 88 -5.80 19.18 -7.15
CA ASN A 88 -4.62 18.88 -6.33
C ASN A 88 -5.04 18.41 -4.94
N TRP A 89 -6.00 19.10 -4.32
CA TRP A 89 -6.55 18.74 -3.02
C TRP A 89 -7.35 17.45 -3.06
N THR A 90 -8.09 17.17 -4.14
CA THR A 90 -8.74 15.89 -4.36
C THR A 90 -7.72 14.76 -4.34
N MET A 91 -6.66 14.83 -5.14
CA MET A 91 -5.61 13.80 -5.13
C MET A 91 -4.93 13.67 -3.75
N ALA A 92 -4.61 14.78 -3.09
CA ALA A 92 -4.08 14.75 -1.73
C ALA A 92 -5.04 14.05 -0.74
N GLY A 93 -6.34 14.31 -0.87
CA GLY A 93 -7.40 13.71 -0.09
C GLY A 93 -7.51 12.20 -0.32
N LEU A 94 -7.54 11.75 -1.59
CA LEU A 94 -7.60 10.32 -1.92
C LEU A 94 -6.40 9.56 -1.33
N TYR A 95 -5.19 10.07 -1.54
CA TYR A 95 -3.98 9.47 -0.96
C TYR A 95 -4.07 9.41 0.57
N THR A 96 -4.53 10.48 1.21
CA THR A 96 -4.71 10.53 2.66
C THR A 96 -5.75 9.52 3.14
N ILE A 97 -6.90 9.38 2.46
CA ILE A 97 -7.95 8.42 2.81
C ILE A 97 -7.41 6.99 2.76
N HIS A 98 -6.71 6.63 1.66
CA HIS A 98 -6.06 5.33 1.54
C HIS A 98 -5.11 5.08 2.71
N TYR A 99 -4.22 6.03 3.00
CA TYR A 99 -3.19 5.84 4.03
C TYR A 99 -3.73 5.94 5.45
N VAL A 100 -4.84 6.63 5.71
CA VAL A 100 -5.55 6.55 7.00
C VAL A 100 -6.11 5.14 7.19
N TYR A 101 -6.72 4.55 6.15
CA TYR A 101 -7.14 3.16 6.21
C TYR A 101 -5.94 2.21 6.39
N ARG A 102 -4.87 2.39 5.61
CA ARG A 102 -3.72 1.47 5.54
C ARG A 102 -2.78 1.55 6.74
N ALA A 103 -2.44 2.75 7.18
CA ALA A 103 -1.45 3.00 8.24
C ALA A 103 -2.08 3.02 9.64
N ILE A 104 -3.34 3.46 9.77
CA ILE A 104 -3.96 3.70 11.07
C ILE A 104 -5.04 2.65 11.34
N LEU A 105 -6.14 2.68 10.57
CA LEU A 105 -7.32 1.87 10.86
C LEU A 105 -7.03 0.37 10.74
N SER A 106 -6.40 -0.06 9.65
CA SER A 106 -6.12 -1.48 9.41
C SER A 106 -5.23 -2.10 10.49
N PRO A 107 -3.99 -1.63 10.74
CA PRO A 107 -3.09 -2.31 11.65
C PRO A 107 -3.48 -2.16 13.12
N LEU A 108 -3.95 -0.98 13.54
CA LEU A 108 -4.18 -0.69 14.96
C LEU A 108 -5.55 -1.18 15.43
N TRP A 109 -6.61 -0.99 14.64
CA TRP A 109 -7.99 -1.32 15.04
C TRP A 109 -8.55 -2.58 14.37
N LEU A 110 -8.45 -2.72 13.05
CA LEU A 110 -9.19 -3.77 12.33
C LEU A 110 -8.50 -5.14 12.36
N ASN A 111 -7.16 -5.16 12.31
CA ASN A 111 -6.40 -6.41 12.26
C ASN A 111 -6.41 -7.11 13.64
N PRO A 112 -6.87 -8.36 13.75
CA PRO A 112 -6.86 -9.09 15.03
C PRO A 112 -5.43 -9.32 15.52
N SER A 113 -4.53 -9.66 14.60
CA SER A 113 -3.11 -9.88 14.85
C SER A 113 -2.28 -9.59 13.60
N MET A 114 -1.02 -9.22 13.81
CA MET A 114 -0.01 -9.05 12.75
C MET A 114 1.27 -9.76 13.20
N SER A 115 1.88 -10.51 12.28
CA SER A 115 3.17 -11.15 12.56
C SER A 115 4.25 -10.10 12.79
N PRO A 116 5.29 -10.41 13.60
CA PRO A 116 6.41 -9.50 13.79
C PRO A 116 7.06 -9.11 12.45
N ILE A 117 7.67 -7.92 12.41
CA ILE A 117 8.27 -7.37 11.20
C ILE A 117 9.77 -7.21 11.44
N HIS A 118 10.57 -7.74 10.53
CA HIS A 118 12.02 -7.57 10.58
C HIS A 118 12.41 -6.11 10.31
N PRO A 119 13.43 -5.54 11.01
CA PRO A 119 13.86 -4.15 10.83
C PRO A 119 14.19 -3.78 9.38
N LEU A 120 14.77 -4.70 8.61
CA LEU A 120 15.06 -4.50 7.19
C LEU A 120 13.80 -4.10 6.41
N VAL A 121 12.69 -4.85 6.57
CA VAL A 121 11.43 -4.56 5.89
C VAL A 121 10.85 -3.23 6.38
N PHE A 122 10.90 -3.00 7.70
CA PHE A 122 10.43 -1.76 8.30
C PHE A 122 11.13 -0.52 7.73
N VAL A 123 12.47 -0.52 7.71
CA VAL A 123 13.27 0.61 7.19
C VAL A 123 13.05 0.79 5.69
N SER A 124 13.02 -0.30 4.92
CA SER A 124 12.77 -0.22 3.47
C SER A 124 11.38 0.32 3.15
N ALA A 125 10.33 -0.12 3.87
CA ALA A 125 8.97 0.38 3.67
C ALA A 125 8.82 1.85 4.11
N LEU A 126 9.45 2.23 5.21
CA LEU A 126 9.49 3.62 5.67
C LEU A 126 10.16 4.53 4.62
N ALA A 127 11.32 4.14 4.11
CA ALA A 127 12.02 4.88 3.06
C ALA A 127 11.19 4.97 1.78
N PHE A 128 10.56 3.86 1.37
CA PHE A 128 9.67 3.82 0.22
C PHE A 128 8.52 4.83 0.35
N ASN A 129 7.81 4.84 1.49
CA ASN A 129 6.69 5.76 1.73
C ASN A 129 7.12 7.23 1.79
N LEU A 130 8.29 7.52 2.37
CA LEU A 130 8.84 8.88 2.41
C LEU A 130 9.21 9.38 1.01
N VAL A 131 9.95 8.59 0.23
CA VAL A 131 10.35 8.96 -1.14
C VAL A 131 9.14 9.11 -2.05
N ASN A 132 8.18 8.17 -1.97
CA ASN A 132 6.93 8.25 -2.72
C ASN A 132 6.18 9.54 -2.40
N SER A 133 6.04 9.85 -1.11
CA SER A 133 5.36 11.06 -0.66
C SER A 133 6.10 12.32 -1.12
N LEU A 134 7.42 12.38 -1.03
CA LEU A 134 8.20 13.53 -1.50
C LEU A 134 7.97 13.78 -3.00
N CYS A 135 7.98 12.72 -3.81
CA CYS A 135 7.71 12.81 -5.24
C CYS A 135 6.28 13.30 -5.50
N LEU A 136 5.30 12.64 -4.87
CA LEU A 136 3.89 12.92 -5.13
C LEU A 136 3.48 14.30 -4.64
N SER A 137 3.85 14.65 -3.40
CA SER A 137 3.53 15.96 -2.83
C SER A 137 4.26 17.11 -3.52
N GLY A 138 5.50 16.94 -3.97
CA GLY A 138 6.18 17.97 -4.75
C GLY A 138 5.46 18.26 -6.08
N TRP A 139 4.93 17.24 -6.74
CA TRP A 139 4.11 17.42 -7.94
C TRP A 139 2.78 18.10 -7.63
N LEU A 140 2.06 17.63 -6.60
CA LEU A 140 0.76 18.18 -6.21
C LEU A 140 0.84 19.59 -5.62
N ALA A 141 1.95 19.96 -4.98
CA ALA A 141 2.05 21.19 -4.20
C ALA A 141 2.85 22.32 -4.88
N GLY A 142 3.40 22.11 -6.07
CA GLY A 142 4.02 23.24 -6.78
C GLY A 142 4.86 22.93 -8.03
N TYR A 143 5.31 21.69 -8.23
CA TYR A 143 6.13 21.33 -9.40
C TYR A 143 5.34 20.72 -10.55
N GLY A 144 4.10 20.32 -10.31
CA GLY A 144 3.11 19.95 -11.31
C GLY A 144 2.13 21.10 -11.61
N PRO A 145 0.86 20.79 -11.95
CA PRO A 145 -0.21 21.75 -12.16
C PRO A 145 -0.43 22.68 -10.94
N THR A 146 -0.45 23.99 -11.15
CA THR A 146 -0.65 24.99 -10.07
C THR A 146 -1.84 25.91 -10.32
N THR A 147 -2.45 25.86 -11.51
CA THR A 147 -3.57 26.71 -11.90
C THR A 147 -4.75 25.89 -12.41
N VAL A 148 -5.95 26.48 -12.42
CA VAL A 148 -7.15 25.82 -12.98
C VAL A 148 -6.98 25.53 -14.48
N TYR A 149 -6.20 26.35 -15.18
CA TYR A 149 -5.92 26.16 -16.61
C TYR A 149 -5.05 24.93 -16.89
N ASP A 150 -4.14 24.57 -15.98
CA ASP A 150 -3.32 23.35 -16.11
C ASP A 150 -4.18 22.07 -16.08
N TRP A 151 -5.35 22.16 -15.43
CA TRP A 151 -6.35 21.08 -15.32
C TRP A 151 -7.45 21.17 -16.40
N ALA A 152 -7.43 22.20 -17.25
CA ALA A 152 -8.44 22.37 -18.28
C ALA A 152 -8.50 21.16 -19.24
N GLY A 153 -9.71 20.76 -19.61
CA GLY A 153 -9.94 19.61 -20.50
C GLY A 153 -9.76 18.23 -19.86
N ARG A 154 -9.50 18.14 -18.54
CA ARG A 154 -9.27 16.86 -17.84
C ARG A 154 -10.47 16.34 -17.05
N LEU A 155 -11.61 17.04 -17.06
CA LEU A 155 -12.76 16.73 -16.21
C LEU A 155 -13.19 15.26 -16.28
N TYR A 156 -13.40 14.74 -17.48
CA TYR A 156 -13.81 13.34 -17.67
C TYR A 156 -12.75 12.32 -17.24
N TRP A 157 -11.47 12.65 -17.39
CA TRP A 157 -10.37 11.82 -16.89
C TRP A 157 -10.33 11.77 -15.36
N ILE A 158 -10.60 12.91 -14.71
CA ILE A 158 -10.71 13.02 -13.26
C ILE A 158 -11.91 12.21 -12.77
N GLU A 159 -13.08 12.35 -13.39
CA GLU A 159 -14.31 11.63 -13.01
C GLU A 159 -14.14 10.11 -13.15
N ALA A 160 -13.66 9.64 -14.30
CA ALA A 160 -13.39 8.22 -14.49
C ALA A 160 -12.34 7.72 -13.48
N GLY A 161 -11.33 8.54 -13.17
CA GLY A 161 -10.26 8.21 -12.23
C GLY A 161 -10.78 8.06 -10.81
N LEU A 162 -11.68 8.95 -10.39
CA LEU A 162 -12.36 8.89 -9.10
C LEU A 162 -13.24 7.65 -8.97
N VAL A 163 -13.99 7.29 -10.02
CA VAL A 163 -14.84 6.09 -10.02
C VAL A 163 -13.99 4.83 -9.88
N ILE A 164 -12.92 4.71 -10.69
CA ILE A 164 -12.00 3.57 -10.60
C ILE A 164 -11.37 3.52 -9.22
N TRP A 165 -10.82 4.64 -8.73
CA TRP A 165 -10.18 4.72 -7.42
C TRP A 165 -11.11 4.31 -6.29
N GLY A 166 -12.35 4.82 -6.28
CA GLY A 166 -13.33 4.55 -5.23
C GLY A 166 -13.76 3.08 -5.18
N TRP A 167 -14.13 2.50 -6.32
CA TRP A 167 -14.49 1.08 -6.39
C TRP A 167 -13.33 0.16 -6.07
N ALA A 168 -12.12 0.53 -6.49
CA ALA A 168 -10.91 -0.21 -6.21
C ALA A 168 -10.56 -0.20 -4.71
N LEU A 169 -10.62 0.96 -4.04
CA LEU A 169 -10.42 1.04 -2.59
C LEU A 169 -11.46 0.20 -1.83
N LEU A 170 -12.74 0.30 -2.19
CA LEU A 170 -13.80 -0.52 -1.58
C LEU A 170 -13.53 -2.02 -1.79
N GLY A 171 -13.10 -2.39 -2.99
CA GLY A 171 -12.66 -3.75 -3.30
C GLY A 171 -11.47 -4.18 -2.45
N ASN A 172 -10.45 -3.34 -2.28
CA ASN A 172 -9.31 -3.63 -1.43
C ASN A 172 -9.75 -3.88 0.02
N ILE A 173 -10.56 -2.97 0.59
CA ILE A 173 -11.11 -3.07 1.94
C ILE A 173 -11.93 -4.35 2.13
N PHE A 174 -12.80 -4.68 1.17
CA PHE A 174 -13.63 -5.88 1.21
C PHE A 174 -12.77 -7.16 1.29
N HIS A 175 -11.78 -7.29 0.42
CA HIS A 175 -10.94 -8.50 0.39
C HIS A 175 -10.00 -8.59 1.60
N ASP A 176 -9.54 -7.45 2.13
CA ASP A 176 -8.80 -7.40 3.38
C ASP A 176 -9.66 -7.83 4.57
N ASP A 177 -10.92 -7.38 4.66
CA ASP A 177 -11.83 -7.78 5.74
C ASP A 177 -12.18 -9.27 5.69
N ASP A 178 -12.32 -9.86 4.49
CA ASP A 178 -12.49 -11.31 4.35
C ASP A 178 -11.30 -12.09 4.96
N LEU A 179 -10.07 -11.63 4.70
CA LEU A 179 -8.86 -12.21 5.31
C LEU A 179 -8.82 -11.99 6.84
N ARG A 180 -9.31 -10.85 7.33
CA ARG A 180 -9.43 -10.58 8.78
C ARG A 180 -10.45 -11.51 9.41
N GLU A 181 -11.58 -11.78 8.74
CA GLU A 181 -12.62 -12.64 9.28
C GLU A 181 -12.15 -14.10 9.44
N ILE A 182 -11.31 -14.59 8.53
CA ILE A 182 -10.63 -15.88 8.70
C ILE A 182 -9.81 -15.90 9.99
N ARG A 183 -9.07 -14.82 10.29
CA ARG A 183 -8.29 -14.72 11.54
C ARG A 183 -9.18 -14.58 12.76
N ARG A 184 -10.24 -13.76 12.70
CA ARG A 184 -11.21 -13.56 13.80
C ARG A 184 -11.90 -14.87 14.15
N SER A 185 -12.40 -15.59 13.14
CA SER A 185 -13.08 -16.88 13.33
C SER A 185 -12.15 -17.96 13.89
N ALA A 186 -10.90 -18.04 13.41
CA ALA A 186 -9.89 -18.93 13.98
C ALA A 186 -9.64 -18.65 15.47
N LEU A 187 -9.48 -17.37 15.83
CA LEU A 187 -9.26 -16.95 17.23
C LEU A 187 -10.47 -17.27 18.12
N ARG A 188 -11.70 -17.09 17.62
CA ARG A 188 -12.93 -17.45 18.36
C ARG A 188 -12.97 -18.95 18.66
N ARG A 189 -12.68 -19.80 17.67
CA ARG A 189 -12.64 -21.26 17.84
C ARG A 189 -11.57 -21.70 18.82
N GLN A 190 -10.38 -21.12 18.77
CA GLN A 190 -9.31 -21.40 19.73
C GLN A 190 -9.70 -21.03 21.16
N ARG A 191 -10.36 -19.87 21.34
CA ARG A 191 -10.87 -19.45 22.65
C ARG A 191 -11.95 -20.39 23.19
N GLU A 192 -12.87 -20.84 22.34
CA GLU A 192 -13.90 -21.80 22.72
C GLU A 192 -13.28 -23.15 23.11
N GLN A 193 -12.29 -23.63 22.36
CA GLN A 193 -11.60 -24.88 22.66
C GLN A 193 -10.80 -24.80 23.97
N ALA A 194 -10.03 -23.73 24.17
CA ALA A 194 -9.28 -23.50 25.41
C ALA A 194 -10.19 -23.43 26.66
N LYS A 195 -11.37 -22.81 26.52
CA LYS A 195 -12.40 -22.82 27.58
C LYS A 195 -12.93 -24.22 27.88
N LYS A 196 -13.14 -25.06 26.86
CA LYS A 196 -13.60 -26.44 27.03
C LYS A 196 -12.53 -27.33 27.67
N ASP A 197 -11.27 -27.14 27.28
CA ASP A 197 -10.15 -27.95 27.74
C ASP A 197 -9.57 -27.47 29.09
N ASN A 198 -10.12 -26.39 29.66
CA ASN A 198 -9.69 -25.75 30.90
C ASN A 198 -8.17 -25.44 30.94
N LYS A 199 -7.59 -25.19 29.75
CA LYS A 199 -6.18 -24.87 29.56
C LYS A 199 -6.02 -23.39 29.19
N PRO A 200 -4.96 -22.72 29.65
CA PRO A 200 -4.62 -21.40 29.13
C PRO A 200 -4.39 -21.50 27.62
N ILE A 201 -4.68 -20.41 26.90
CA ILE A 201 -4.40 -20.34 25.46
C ILE A 201 -2.88 -20.28 25.29
N GLU A 202 -2.24 -21.44 25.16
CA GLU A 202 -0.82 -21.56 24.84
C GLU A 202 -0.60 -21.24 23.36
N GLY A 203 -0.52 -19.95 23.06
CA GLY A 203 -0.20 -19.46 21.72
C GLY A 203 -1.34 -19.61 20.72
N VAL A 204 -1.47 -18.61 19.86
CA VAL A 204 -2.36 -18.69 18.70
C VAL A 204 -1.61 -19.49 17.63
N GLU A 205 -1.89 -20.79 17.52
CA GLU A 205 -1.48 -21.51 16.31
C GLU A 205 -2.06 -20.75 15.11
N LYS A 206 -1.21 -20.38 14.15
CA LYS A 206 -1.65 -19.63 12.96
C LYS A 206 -2.49 -20.57 12.08
N LEU A 207 -3.78 -20.67 12.38
CA LEU A 207 -4.72 -21.39 11.54
C LEU A 207 -4.94 -20.59 10.26
N TYR A 208 -4.46 -21.13 9.15
CA TYR A 208 -4.70 -20.55 7.83
C TYR A 208 -5.86 -21.28 7.17
N MET A 209 -6.80 -20.53 6.61
CA MET A 209 -7.88 -21.06 5.77
C MET A 209 -7.79 -20.46 4.38
N MET A 210 -8.36 -21.17 3.40
CA MET A 210 -8.51 -20.67 2.05
C MET A 210 -9.65 -19.63 2.02
N PRO A 211 -9.37 -18.38 1.59
CA PRO A 211 -10.42 -17.40 1.38
C PRO A 211 -11.28 -17.82 0.19
N LYS A 212 -12.57 -17.47 0.24
CA LYS A 212 -13.56 -17.94 -0.73
C LYS A 212 -14.45 -16.84 -1.29
N ASN A 213 -14.51 -15.66 -0.69
CA ASN A 213 -15.50 -14.66 -1.07
C ASN A 213 -14.97 -13.69 -2.15
N GLY A 214 -15.86 -13.16 -2.98
CA GLY A 214 -15.53 -12.17 -4.01
C GLY A 214 -14.48 -12.66 -5.01
N LEU A 215 -13.46 -11.85 -5.29
CA LEU A 215 -12.43 -12.18 -6.28
C LEU A 215 -11.51 -13.32 -5.83
N PHE A 216 -11.59 -13.78 -4.57
CA PHE A 216 -10.88 -14.99 -4.13
C PHE A 216 -11.31 -16.27 -4.86
N HIS A 217 -12.42 -16.25 -5.59
CA HIS A 217 -12.78 -17.32 -6.51
C HIS A 217 -11.80 -17.45 -7.69
N TYR A 218 -11.16 -16.34 -8.11
CA TYR A 218 -10.31 -16.28 -9.30
C TYR A 218 -8.83 -16.13 -8.97
N VAL A 219 -8.50 -15.38 -7.91
CA VAL A 219 -7.11 -15.03 -7.57
C VAL A 219 -6.85 -15.09 -6.06
N LEU A 220 -5.60 -15.32 -5.66
CA LEU A 220 -5.23 -15.47 -4.25
C LEU A 220 -4.92 -14.14 -3.54
N PHE A 221 -4.62 -13.09 -4.30
CA PHE A 221 -4.28 -11.76 -3.80
C PHE A 221 -5.12 -10.67 -4.49
N PRO A 222 -6.47 -10.75 -4.42
CA PRO A 222 -7.35 -9.77 -5.05
C PRO A 222 -7.23 -8.37 -4.45
N HIS A 223 -6.86 -8.25 -3.18
CA HIS A 223 -6.58 -6.96 -2.55
C HIS A 223 -5.44 -6.22 -3.25
N TYR A 224 -4.39 -6.92 -3.73
CA TYR A 224 -3.33 -6.30 -4.54
C TYR A 224 -3.85 -5.84 -5.91
N LEU A 225 -4.68 -6.66 -6.56
CA LEU A 225 -5.28 -6.27 -7.84
C LEU A 225 -6.13 -5.00 -7.69
N CYS A 226 -6.95 -4.94 -6.65
CA CYS A 226 -7.73 -3.76 -6.32
C CYS A 226 -6.83 -2.56 -6.02
N GLU A 227 -5.76 -2.73 -5.24
CA GLU A 227 -4.79 -1.66 -4.95
C GLU A 227 -4.10 -1.13 -6.23
N TRP A 228 -3.81 -2.00 -7.20
CA TRP A 228 -3.29 -1.57 -8.49
C TRP A 228 -4.30 -0.77 -9.30
N PHE A 229 -5.57 -1.17 -9.32
CA PHE A 229 -6.63 -0.37 -9.96
C PHE A 229 -6.85 0.96 -9.24
N GLU A 230 -6.71 0.99 -7.91
CA GLU A 230 -6.80 2.20 -7.12
C GLU A 230 -5.74 3.20 -7.59
N TRP A 231 -4.47 2.80 -7.62
CA TRP A 231 -3.39 3.67 -8.07
C TRP A 231 -3.39 3.97 -9.58
N ALA A 232 -3.98 3.10 -10.40
CA ALA A 232 -4.23 3.39 -11.81
C ALA A 232 -5.29 4.49 -11.98
N GLY A 233 -6.40 4.43 -11.23
CA GLY A 233 -7.38 5.50 -11.16
C GLY A 233 -6.77 6.80 -10.66
N PHE A 234 -5.93 6.73 -9.63
CA PHE A 234 -5.20 7.88 -9.10
C PHE A 234 -4.28 8.53 -10.14
N TRP A 235 -3.50 7.74 -10.87
CA TRP A 235 -2.67 8.25 -11.97
C TRP A 235 -3.51 8.86 -13.09
N MET A 236 -4.66 8.26 -13.39
CA MET A 236 -5.58 8.77 -14.39
C MET A 236 -6.11 10.17 -14.05
N ILE A 237 -6.38 10.45 -12.76
CA ILE A 237 -6.74 11.79 -12.27
C ILE A 237 -5.59 12.78 -12.56
N GLY A 238 -4.36 12.44 -12.17
CA GLY A 238 -3.18 13.30 -12.39
C GLY A 238 -2.81 13.50 -13.87
N GLY A 239 -3.29 12.61 -14.73
CA GLY A 239 -2.98 12.57 -16.15
C GLY A 239 -1.62 11.96 -16.47
N LEU A 240 -1.36 11.73 -17.75
CA LEU A 240 -0.14 11.05 -18.24
C LEU A 240 1.17 11.75 -17.80
N GLY A 241 1.12 13.08 -17.59
CA GLY A 241 2.24 13.88 -17.10
C GLY A 241 2.53 13.78 -15.60
N CYS A 242 1.68 13.09 -14.81
CA CYS A 242 1.91 12.85 -13.40
C CYS A 242 2.90 11.71 -13.20
N THR A 243 4.20 12.00 -13.38
CA THR A 243 5.27 11.00 -13.25
C THR A 243 5.33 10.32 -11.87
N PRO A 244 5.08 11.00 -10.73
CA PRO A 244 5.10 10.31 -9.44
C PRO A 244 3.98 9.28 -9.29
N ALA A 245 2.75 9.59 -9.71
CA ALA A 245 1.62 8.66 -9.63
C ALA A 245 1.86 7.43 -10.52
N ARG A 246 2.39 7.66 -11.73
CA ARG A 246 2.82 6.58 -12.62
C ARG A 246 3.89 5.70 -11.97
N ALA A 247 4.95 6.33 -11.48
CA ALA A 247 6.06 5.63 -10.84
C ALA A 247 5.55 4.79 -9.67
N PHE A 248 4.69 5.38 -8.82
CA PHE A 248 4.11 4.69 -7.69
C PHE A 248 3.34 3.43 -8.08
N LEU A 249 2.46 3.50 -9.09
CA LEU A 249 1.73 2.33 -9.59
C LEU A 249 2.68 1.20 -10.04
N PHE A 250 3.70 1.53 -10.84
CA PHE A 250 4.65 0.51 -11.30
C PHE A 250 5.53 -0.04 -10.18
N ASN A 251 5.89 0.81 -9.22
CA ASN A 251 6.67 0.43 -8.05
C ASN A 251 5.87 -0.55 -7.17
N GLU A 252 4.58 -0.27 -6.95
CA GLU A 252 3.63 -1.16 -6.27
C GLU A 252 3.51 -2.51 -6.98
N ILE A 253 3.26 -2.52 -8.29
CA ILE A 253 3.19 -3.76 -9.08
C ILE A 253 4.49 -4.56 -8.94
N SER A 254 5.64 -3.91 -9.11
CA SER A 254 6.95 -4.57 -9.08
C SER A 254 7.30 -5.17 -7.71
N THR A 255 6.79 -4.58 -6.62
CA THR A 255 7.01 -5.05 -5.25
C THR A 255 6.00 -6.12 -4.84
N MET A 256 4.74 -5.97 -5.23
CA MET A 256 3.65 -6.86 -4.82
C MET A 256 3.61 -8.16 -5.63
N LEU A 257 3.95 -8.12 -6.93
CA LEU A 257 3.81 -9.28 -7.80
C LEU A 257 4.72 -10.46 -7.39
N PRO A 258 6.03 -10.28 -7.10
CA PRO A 258 6.88 -11.36 -6.56
C PRO A 258 6.29 -11.98 -5.30
N ARG A 259 5.79 -11.12 -4.40
CA ARG A 259 5.19 -11.53 -3.13
C ARG A 259 3.92 -12.35 -3.35
N ALA A 260 3.07 -11.98 -4.30
CA ALA A 260 1.87 -12.75 -4.63
C ALA A 260 2.21 -14.11 -5.24
N LEU A 261 3.24 -14.17 -6.09
CA LEU A 261 3.73 -15.43 -6.66
C LEU A 261 4.29 -16.37 -5.59
N GLN A 262 5.15 -15.86 -4.70
CA GLN A 262 5.66 -16.61 -3.55
C GLN A 262 4.50 -17.05 -2.63
N GLY A 263 3.56 -16.16 -2.37
CA GLY A 263 2.35 -16.44 -1.60
C GLY A 263 1.48 -17.55 -2.21
N ARG A 264 1.36 -17.59 -3.55
CA ARG A 264 0.69 -18.67 -4.26
C ARG A 264 1.42 -20.01 -4.10
N ARG A 265 2.76 -20.02 -4.22
CA ARG A 265 3.56 -21.24 -3.94
C ARG A 265 3.32 -21.74 -2.52
N TRP A 266 3.30 -20.83 -1.55
CA TRP A 266 2.99 -21.15 -0.15
C TRP A 266 1.57 -21.74 0.00
N TYR A 267 0.56 -21.18 -0.68
CA TYR A 267 -0.80 -21.74 -0.66
C TYR A 267 -0.86 -23.17 -1.23
N ILE A 268 -0.14 -23.44 -2.31
CA ILE A 268 -0.06 -24.78 -2.92
C ILE A 268 0.63 -25.76 -1.97
N GLN A 269 1.75 -25.37 -1.35
CA GLN A 269 2.46 -26.20 -0.38
C GLN A 269 1.61 -26.49 0.85
N LYS A 270 0.85 -25.50 1.34
CA LYS A 270 0.06 -25.62 2.57
C LYS A 270 -1.25 -26.39 2.39
N PHE A 271 -1.94 -26.20 1.26
CA PHE A 271 -3.30 -26.72 1.06
C PHE A 271 -3.45 -27.75 -0.06
N GLY A 272 -2.38 -27.99 -0.82
CA GLY A 272 -2.40 -28.85 -2.00
C GLY A 272 -2.90 -28.12 -3.26
N LYS A 273 -2.41 -28.58 -4.41
CA LYS A 273 -2.72 -28.00 -5.73
C LYS A 273 -4.21 -28.11 -6.05
N ASP A 274 -4.85 -29.22 -5.69
CA ASP A 274 -6.27 -29.47 -5.99
C ASP A 274 -7.19 -28.47 -5.26
N ARG A 275 -6.84 -28.12 -4.00
CA ARG A 275 -7.62 -27.17 -3.21
C ARG A 275 -7.45 -25.72 -3.65
N VAL A 276 -6.25 -25.37 -4.12
CA VAL A 276 -5.97 -24.06 -4.71
C VAL A 276 -6.72 -23.92 -6.05
N GLY A 277 -6.76 -25.01 -6.83
CA GLY A 277 -7.46 -25.08 -8.11
C GLY A 277 -6.85 -24.14 -9.15
N ASN A 278 -7.71 -23.58 -10.01
CA ASN A 278 -7.30 -22.67 -11.08
C ASN A 278 -7.04 -21.22 -10.63
N ARG A 279 -7.05 -20.95 -9.31
CA ARG A 279 -6.79 -19.60 -8.80
C ARG A 279 -5.39 -19.14 -9.18
N LYS A 280 -5.34 -17.96 -9.79
CA LYS A 280 -4.09 -17.27 -10.12
C LYS A 280 -3.59 -16.46 -8.91
N ALA A 281 -2.40 -15.88 -8.99
CA ALA A 281 -1.83 -15.09 -7.91
C ALA A 281 -2.57 -13.75 -7.77
N VAL A 282 -2.67 -12.96 -8.85
CA VAL A 282 -3.23 -11.59 -8.81
C VAL A 282 -4.16 -11.28 -9.98
N ILE A 283 -3.83 -11.67 -11.22
CA ILE A 283 -4.62 -11.32 -12.42
C ILE A 283 -5.43 -12.54 -12.87
N PRO A 284 -6.77 -12.48 -12.88
CA PRO A 284 -7.63 -13.57 -13.32
C PRO A 284 -7.25 -14.07 -14.73
N GLY A 285 -7.15 -15.39 -14.90
CA GLY A 285 -6.78 -16.01 -16.18
C GLY A 285 -5.30 -15.92 -16.55
N LEU A 286 -4.55 -14.96 -16.02
CA LEU A 286 -3.15 -14.72 -16.38
C LEU A 286 -2.16 -15.23 -15.33
N ILE A 287 -1.98 -14.48 -14.23
CA ILE A 287 -0.87 -14.68 -13.28
C ILE A 287 -1.27 -14.69 -11.82
#